data_AF-A0A924D727-F1
#
_entry.id   AF-A0A924D727-F1
#
_cell.length_a   1.000
_cell.length_b   1.000
_cell.length_c   1.000
_cell.angle_alpha   90.00
_cell.angle_beta   90.00
_cell.angle_gamma   90.00
#
_symmetry.space_group_name_H-M   'P 1'
#
loop_
_entity.id
_entity.type
_entity.pdbx_description
1 polymer ?
#
loop_
_entity_poly.entity_id
_entity_poly.type
_entity_poly.pdbx_seq_one_letter_code
_entity_poly.pdbx_strand_id
1 'polypeptide(L)'
;MNKTFLLLLCVCSFHIFMAQKRSAAELFYDRGNAAVSRKDYRTADSLFTLSLNLAPHPDSYYNRAVCKRQLKDFKGYCLDMLSASKLGDKEATKIYWKQCATADTIYKNSNGEIAP
;
A
#
# COMPACT_ATOMS: atom_id res chain seq x y z
N MET A 1 -2.22 35.67 25.54
CA MET A 1 -2.56 34.69 24.49
C MET A 1 -2.89 33.36 25.16
N ASN A 2 -4.11 32.85 24.99
CA ASN A 2 -4.62 31.72 25.76
C ASN A 2 -3.93 30.42 25.30
N LYS A 3 -3.35 29.64 26.23
CA LYS A 3 -2.57 28.43 25.87
C LYS A 3 -3.43 27.40 25.11
N THR A 4 -4.73 27.36 25.41
CA THR A 4 -5.72 26.55 24.70
C THR A 4 -5.91 27.01 23.25
N PHE A 5 -5.92 28.31 22.99
CA PHE A 5 -6.03 28.86 21.64
C PHE A 5 -4.79 28.54 20.79
N LEU A 6 -3.60 28.64 21.38
CA LEU A 6 -2.35 28.25 20.70
C LEU A 6 -2.31 26.75 20.38
N LEU A 7 -2.77 25.90 21.30
CA LEU A 7 -2.90 24.46 21.07
C LEU A 7 -3.87 24.13 19.93
N LEU A 8 -5.03 24.80 19.87
CA LEU A 8 -6.00 24.61 18.80
C LEU A 8 -5.43 24.98 17.41
N LEU A 9 -4.70 26.09 17.31
CA LEU A 9 -4.03 26.48 16.06
C LEU A 9 -3.00 25.43 15.60
N CYS A 10 -2.22 24.87 16.53
CA CYS A 10 -1.26 23.80 16.22
C CYS A 10 -1.94 22.49 15.80
N VAL A 11 -3.08 22.13 16.41
CA VAL A 11 -3.83 20.94 16.02
C VAL A 11 -4.41 21.12 14.61
N CYS A 12 -5.00 22.28 14.32
CA CYS A 12 -5.56 22.58 13.00
C CYS A 12 -4.51 22.54 11.89
N SER A 13 -3.34 23.15 12.09
CA SER A 13 -2.26 23.13 11.09
C SER A 13 -1.72 21.73 10.84
N PHE A 14 -1.60 20.90 11.88
CA PHE A 14 -1.23 19.50 11.74
C PHE A 14 -2.27 18.69 10.94
N HIS A 15 -3.56 18.92 11.19
CA HIS A 15 -4.63 18.22 10.47
C HIS A 15 -4.65 18.58 8.98
N ILE A 16 -4.46 19.86 8.65
CA ILE A 16 -4.37 20.32 7.25
C ILE A 16 -3.16 19.68 6.55
N PHE A 17 -2.00 19.64 7.21
CA PHE A 17 -0.80 19.03 6.66
C PHE A 17 -0.99 17.53 6.36
N MET A 18 -1.60 16.79 7.28
CA MET A 18 -1.92 15.38 7.09
C MET A 18 -2.94 15.17 5.96
N ALA A 19 -3.96 16.02 5.88
CA ALA A 19 -4.95 15.98 4.80
C ALA A 19 -4.31 16.25 3.42
N GLN A 20 -3.38 17.20 3.33
CA GLN A 20 -2.66 17.51 2.10
C GLN A 20 -1.78 16.34 1.62
N LYS A 21 -1.10 15.64 2.54
CA LYS A 21 -0.35 14.42 2.17
C LYS A 21 -1.26 13.34 1.62
N ARG A 22 -2.43 13.15 2.26
CA ARG A 22 -3.41 12.14 1.83
C ARG A 22 -3.95 12.44 0.43
N SER A 23 -4.29 13.70 0.11
CA SER A 23 -4.78 14.07 -1.22
C SER A 23 -3.71 13.91 -2.30
N ALA A 24 -2.46 14.23 -2.00
CA ALA A 24 -1.36 13.99 -2.93
C ALA A 24 -1.13 12.48 -3.18
N ALA A 25 -1.24 11.65 -2.14
CA ALA A 25 -1.12 10.19 -2.28
C ALA A 25 -2.21 9.62 -3.21
N GLU A 26 -3.45 10.07 -3.06
CA GLU A 26 -4.59 9.67 -3.89
C GLU A 26 -4.39 10.07 -5.36
N LEU A 27 -3.90 11.29 -5.62
CA LEU A 27 -3.57 11.73 -6.98
C LEU A 27 -2.53 10.83 -7.66
N PHE A 28 -1.47 10.41 -6.95
CA PHE A 28 -0.47 9.50 -7.51
C PHE A 28 -1.03 8.09 -7.73
N TYR A 29 -1.90 7.62 -6.82
CA TYR A 29 -2.62 6.36 -6.97
C TYR A 29 -3.49 6.34 -8.24
N ASP A 30 -4.29 7.38 -8.46
CA ASP A 30 -5.16 7.50 -9.64
C ASP A 30 -4.37 7.55 -10.94
N ARG A 31 -3.26 8.30 -10.95
CA ARG A 31 -2.34 8.32 -12.09
C ARG A 31 -1.71 6.95 -12.34
N GLY A 32 -1.38 6.21 -11.27
CA GLY A 32 -0.89 4.84 -11.34
C GLY A 32 -1.91 3.92 -12.00
N ASN A 33 -3.18 3.99 -11.59
CA ASN A 33 -4.28 3.24 -12.22
C ASN A 33 -4.43 3.59 -13.70
N ALA A 34 -4.36 4.88 -14.06
CA ALA A 34 -4.39 5.30 -15.46
C ALA A 34 -3.21 4.76 -16.28
N ALA A 35 -2.02 4.61 -15.68
CA ALA A 35 -0.88 3.96 -16.32
C ALA A 35 -1.09 2.44 -16.48
N VAL A 36 -1.68 1.76 -15.49
CA VAL A 36 -2.08 0.35 -15.59
C VAL A 36 -3.06 0.12 -16.75
N SER A 37 -4.07 0.98 -16.90
CA SER A 37 -5.03 0.90 -18.02
C SER A 37 -4.36 1.03 -19.39
N ARG A 38 -3.23 1.75 -19.47
CA ARG A 38 -2.39 1.86 -20.66
C ARG A 38 -1.34 0.74 -20.78
N LYS A 39 -1.33 -0.22 -19.85
CA LYS A 39 -0.31 -1.28 -19.70
C LYS A 39 1.12 -0.76 -19.52
N ASP A 40 1.27 0.48 -19.07
CA ASP A 40 2.55 1.09 -18.75
C ASP A 40 2.93 0.77 -17.30
N TYR A 41 3.34 -0.48 -17.09
CA TYR A 41 3.57 -1.03 -15.75
C TYR A 41 4.78 -0.41 -15.04
N ARG A 42 5.80 0.09 -15.77
CA ARG A 42 6.96 0.77 -15.14
C ARG A 42 6.57 2.13 -14.59
N THR A 43 5.80 2.91 -15.36
CA THR A 43 5.27 4.19 -14.88
C THR A 43 4.30 3.98 -13.73
N ALA A 44 3.41 2.98 -13.82
CA ALA A 44 2.50 2.64 -12.74
C ALA A 44 3.23 2.26 -11.44
N ASP A 45 4.26 1.40 -11.50
CA ASP A 45 5.07 1.02 -10.33
C ASP A 45 5.71 2.24 -9.63
N SER A 46 6.23 3.18 -10.42
CA SER A 46 6.81 4.42 -9.91
C SER A 46 5.75 5.31 -9.25
N LEU A 47 4.57 5.45 -9.86
CA LEU A 47 3.47 6.27 -9.35
C LEU A 47 2.89 5.69 -8.06
N PHE A 48 2.67 4.37 -7.99
CA PHE A 48 2.24 3.73 -6.74
C PHE A 48 3.32 3.85 -5.66
N THR A 49 4.60 3.82 -6.01
CA THR A 49 5.69 4.08 -5.06
C THR A 49 5.61 5.49 -4.47
N LEU A 50 5.35 6.51 -5.30
CA LEU A 50 5.16 7.88 -4.82
C LEU A 50 3.92 8.00 -3.92
N SER A 51 2.81 7.33 -4.28
CA SER A 51 1.60 7.28 -3.44
C SER A 51 1.91 6.68 -2.06
N LEU A 52 2.57 5.52 -2.03
CA LEU A 52 2.93 4.81 -0.80
C LEU A 52 3.91 5.59 0.09
N ASN A 53 4.82 6.38 -0.50
CA ASN A 53 5.73 7.24 0.24
C ASN A 53 5.01 8.39 0.96
N LEU A 54 3.84 8.80 0.46
CA LEU A 54 3.04 9.88 1.05
C LEU A 54 2.03 9.35 2.07
N ALA A 55 1.31 8.29 1.73
CA ALA A 55 0.38 7.61 2.60
C ALA A 55 0.28 6.11 2.24
N PRO A 56 0.85 5.21 3.07
CA PRO A 56 0.72 3.78 2.87
C PRO A 56 -0.75 3.33 2.89
N HIS A 57 -1.17 2.57 1.87
CA HIS A 57 -2.54 2.07 1.74
C HIS A 57 -2.53 0.67 1.10
N PRO A 58 -3.40 -0.27 1.54
CA PRO A 58 -3.47 -1.62 0.98
C PRO A 58 -3.62 -1.64 -0.55
N ASP A 59 -4.56 -0.86 -1.10
CA ASP A 59 -4.81 -0.81 -2.56
C ASP A 59 -3.58 -0.39 -3.38
N SER A 60 -2.79 0.54 -2.87
CA SER A 60 -1.58 1.00 -3.55
C SER A 60 -0.50 -0.08 -3.57
N TYR A 61 -0.35 -0.84 -2.48
CA TYR A 61 0.51 -2.02 -2.44
C TYR A 61 0.00 -3.12 -3.38
N TYR A 62 -1.30 -3.42 -3.35
CA TYR A 62 -1.91 -4.43 -4.21
C TYR A 62 -1.68 -4.11 -5.69
N ASN A 63 -2.00 -2.89 -6.13
CA ASN A 63 -1.86 -2.50 -7.52
C ASN A 63 -0.39 -2.43 -7.95
N ARG A 64 0.52 -2.01 -7.06
CA ARG A 64 1.96 -2.07 -7.33
C ARG A 64 2.45 -3.51 -7.48
N ALA A 65 1.99 -4.43 -6.63
CA ALA A 65 2.29 -5.85 -6.76
C ALA A 65 1.90 -6.36 -8.15
N VAL A 66 0.68 -6.07 -8.61
CA VAL A 66 0.21 -6.44 -9.95
C VAL A 66 1.15 -5.92 -11.03
N CYS A 67 1.59 -4.66 -10.94
CA CYS A 67 2.57 -4.09 -11.87
C CYS A 67 3.90 -4.86 -11.84
N LYS A 68 4.44 -5.13 -10.65
CA LYS A 68 5.70 -5.88 -10.49
C LYS A 68 5.63 -7.29 -11.05
N ARG A 69 4.48 -7.97 -10.92
CA ARG A 69 4.24 -9.27 -11.57
C ARG A 69 4.35 -9.17 -13.09
N GLN A 70 3.74 -8.15 -13.70
CA GLN A 70 3.83 -7.93 -15.14
C GLN A 70 5.26 -7.61 -15.58
N LEU A 71 6.02 -6.92 -14.73
CA LEU A 71 7.43 -6.63 -14.92
C LEU A 71 8.35 -7.82 -14.60
N LYS A 72 7.80 -8.98 -14.24
CA LYS A 72 8.53 -10.20 -13.83
C LYS A 72 9.39 -10.03 -12.57
N ASP A 73 9.13 -9.00 -11.76
CA ASP A 73 9.67 -8.86 -10.41
C ASP A 73 8.79 -9.64 -9.42
N PHE A 74 8.98 -10.96 -9.39
CA PHE A 74 8.20 -11.85 -8.53
C PHE A 74 8.49 -11.65 -7.05
N LYS A 75 9.73 -11.26 -6.70
CA LYS A 75 10.09 -10.95 -5.31
C LYS A 75 9.32 -9.72 -4.83
N GLY A 76 9.34 -8.64 -5.62
CA GLY A 76 8.61 -7.42 -5.31
C GLY A 76 7.10 -7.62 -5.30
N TYR A 77 6.56 -8.45 -6.21
CA TYR A 77 5.15 -8.87 -6.17
C TYR A 77 4.77 -9.48 -4.82
N CYS A 78 5.54 -10.46 -4.33
CA CYS A 78 5.24 -11.13 -3.07
C CYS A 78 5.39 -10.22 -1.85
N LEU A 79 6.39 -9.33 -1.85
CA LEU A 79 6.57 -8.35 -0.78
C LEU A 79 5.42 -7.35 -0.70
N ASP A 80 4.94 -6.86 -1.85
CA ASP A 80 3.83 -5.90 -1.90
C ASP A 80 2.49 -6.58 -1.56
N MET A 81 2.27 -7.84 -1.99
CA MET A 81 1.11 -8.64 -1.55
C MET A 81 1.09 -8.86 -0.03
N LEU A 82 2.25 -9.16 0.58
CA LEU A 82 2.36 -9.28 2.03
C LEU A 82 2.06 -7.95 2.73
N SER A 83 2.52 -6.84 2.16
CA SER A 83 2.30 -5.50 2.72
C SER A 83 0.81 -5.12 2.68
N ALA A 84 0.13 -5.38 1.56
CA ALA A 84 -1.33 -5.20 1.45
C ALA A 84 -2.09 -6.10 2.44
N SER A 85 -1.70 -7.37 2.57
CA SER A 85 -2.27 -8.32 3.54
C SER A 85 -2.16 -7.81 4.99
N LYS A 86 -0.97 -7.33 5.39
CA LYS A 86 -0.74 -6.77 6.73
C LYS A 86 -1.59 -5.53 7.03
N LEU A 87 -2.02 -4.80 6.00
CA LEU A 87 -2.92 -3.65 6.11
C LEU A 87 -4.41 -4.04 6.01
N GLY A 88 -4.73 -5.33 5.98
CA GLY A 88 -6.10 -5.83 6.04
C GLY A 88 -6.73 -6.19 4.70
N ASP A 89 -5.98 -6.15 3.59
CA ASP A 89 -6.49 -6.63 2.30
C ASP A 89 -6.64 -8.16 2.31
N LYS A 90 -7.90 -8.62 2.33
CA LYS A 90 -8.26 -10.04 2.40
C LYS A 90 -7.92 -10.78 1.11
N GLU A 91 -8.03 -10.13 -0.05
CA GLU A 91 -7.71 -10.77 -1.32
C GLU A 91 -6.19 -10.88 -1.49
N ALA A 92 -5.44 -9.85 -1.12
CA ALA A 92 -3.98 -9.90 -1.04
C ALA A 92 -3.51 -11.03 -0.12
N THR A 93 -4.17 -11.20 1.03
CA THR A 93 -3.87 -12.28 1.98
C THR A 93 -4.01 -13.65 1.32
N LYS A 94 -5.17 -13.91 0.70
CA LYS A 94 -5.44 -15.16 -0.01
C LYS A 94 -4.44 -15.41 -1.13
N ILE A 95 -4.12 -14.39 -1.92
CA ILE A 95 -3.17 -14.47 -3.03
C ILE A 95 -1.76 -14.75 -2.53
N TYR A 96 -1.30 -14.02 -1.51
CA TYR A 96 0.01 -14.21 -0.90
C TYR A 96 0.18 -15.65 -0.44
N TRP A 97 -0.79 -16.18 0.30
CA TRP A 97 -0.75 -17.54 0.79
C TRP A 97 -0.76 -18.61 -0.30
N LYS A 98 -1.50 -18.36 -1.38
CA LYS A 98 -1.60 -19.29 -2.50
C LYS A 98 -0.36 -19.28 -3.40
N GLN A 99 0.34 -18.14 -3.52
CA GLN A 99 1.29 -17.93 -4.61
C GLN A 99 2.70 -17.51 -4.17
N CYS A 100 2.86 -17.05 -2.93
CA CYS A 100 4.09 -16.42 -2.45
C CYS A 100 4.63 -17.04 -1.17
N ALA A 101 3.75 -17.43 -0.26
CA ALA A 101 4.15 -18.13 0.94
C ALA A 101 4.74 -19.49 0.56
N THR A 102 6.05 -19.62 0.71
CA THR A 102 6.65 -20.93 0.93
C THR A 102 6.38 -21.27 2.38
N ALA A 103 5.74 -22.40 2.65
CA ALA A 103 5.51 -22.87 4.01
C ALA A 103 6.86 -23.19 4.67
N ASP A 104 7.54 -22.18 5.21
CA ASP A 104 8.40 -22.40 6.35
C ASP A 104 7.47 -22.67 7.53
N THR A 105 7.68 -23.79 8.22
CA THR A 105 6.83 -24.45 9.23
C THR A 105 6.44 -23.59 10.46
N ILE A 106 6.66 -22.28 10.42
CA ILE A 106 6.54 -21.33 11.53
C ILE A 106 5.51 -20.22 11.23
N TYR A 107 5.08 -19.99 9.99
CA TYR A 107 4.12 -18.90 9.71
C TYR A 107 2.69 -19.29 10.09
N LYS A 108 2.09 -18.51 11.01
CA LYS A 108 0.68 -18.58 11.39
C LYS A 108 -0.17 -17.55 10.63
N ASN A 109 -1.30 -17.97 10.06
CA ASN A 109 -2.23 -17.11 9.32
C ASN A 109 -2.86 -16.01 10.23
N SER A 110 -3.70 -15.15 9.64
CA SER A 110 -4.38 -14.07 10.36
C SER A 110 -5.26 -14.54 11.52
N ASN A 111 -5.57 -15.84 11.59
CA ASN A 111 -6.36 -16.48 12.62
C ASN A 111 -5.48 -17.25 13.64
N GLY A 112 -4.15 -17.18 13.51
CA GLY A 112 -3.20 -17.86 14.37
C GLY A 112 -2.97 -19.34 14.03
N GLU A 113 -3.50 -19.85 12.93
CA GLU A 113 -3.38 -21.25 12.50
C GLU A 113 -2.13 -21.44 11.65
N ILE A 114 -1.48 -22.61 11.77
CA ILE A 114 -0.35 -22.97 10.89
C ILE A 114 -0.88 -23.05 9.46
N ALA A 115 -0.29 -22.26 8.55
CA ALA A 115 -0.66 -22.33 7.14
C ALA A 115 -0.20 -23.68 6.55
N PRO A 116 -1.04 -24.32 5.70
CA PRO A 116 -0.76 -25.65 5.14
C PRO A 116 0.49 -25.68 4.25
#